data_AF-A0A524DBK7-F1
#
_entry.id   AF-A0A524DBK7-F1
#
_cell.length_a   1.000
_cell.length_b   1.000
_cell.length_c   1.000
_cell.angle_alpha   90.00
_cell.angle_beta   90.00
_cell.angle_gamma   90.00
#
_symmetry.space_group_name_H-M   'P 1'
#
loop_
_entity.id
_entity.type
_entity.pdbx_description
1 polymer ?
#
loop_
_entity_poly.entity_id
_entity_poly.type
_entity_poly.pdbx_seq_one_letter_code
_entity_poly.pdbx_strand_id
1 'polypeptide(L)'
;MRISLACNWKNSLLDLLEEDQNLLNSVFDLYGTFDVSFTGSGRPFFLMEKRNKSEIEDFINKAHDLGLKFTWLWNGMCLGYTMFNSEEQTKALKELDWLDDMDVEYLTIADPYLAKFAKTYHPKLKLKVSVISEINSLSRALKWQEIIGDDGVLTLSIMLTRNFPLLKEIVSSVNCDIEVLTNDCCLNECPFRFFHYNECS
;
A
#
# COMPACT_ATOMS: atom_id res chain seq x y z
N MET A 1 -10.99 -14.74 -6.48
CA MET A 1 -10.54 -13.89 -5.36
C MET A 1 -9.19 -13.33 -5.76
N ARG A 2 -8.92 -12.05 -5.54
CA ARG A 2 -7.64 -11.40 -5.83
C ARG A 2 -6.92 -11.15 -4.51
N ILE A 3 -5.63 -11.46 -4.43
CA ILE A 3 -4.84 -11.35 -3.19
C ILE A 3 -3.67 -10.39 -3.43
N SER A 4 -3.60 -9.33 -2.64
CA SER A 4 -2.39 -8.52 -2.49
C SER A 4 -1.51 -9.19 -1.44
N LEU A 5 -0.33 -9.67 -1.82
CA LEU A 5 0.52 -10.51 -0.97
C LEU A 5 1.75 -9.74 -0.47
N ALA A 6 2.01 -9.78 0.83
CA ALA A 6 3.20 -9.15 1.40
C ALA A 6 4.45 -9.87 0.90
N CYS A 7 5.41 -9.13 0.32
CA CYS A 7 6.70 -9.72 -0.02
C CYS A 7 7.58 -9.88 1.23
N ASN A 8 8.44 -10.89 1.19
CA ASN A 8 9.50 -11.10 2.17
C ASN A 8 10.89 -10.94 1.56
N TRP A 9 10.97 -10.38 0.33
CA TRP A 9 12.20 -10.15 -0.44
C TRP A 9 13.06 -11.40 -0.72
N LYS A 10 12.47 -12.60 -0.64
CA LYS A 10 13.16 -13.86 -0.93
C LYS A 10 12.63 -14.47 -2.22
N ASN A 11 13.53 -14.81 -3.13
CA ASN A 11 13.18 -15.49 -4.39
C ASN A 11 12.42 -16.81 -4.14
N SER A 12 12.65 -17.48 -3.02
CA SER A 12 11.88 -18.67 -2.63
C SER A 12 10.36 -18.45 -2.57
N LEU A 13 9.90 -17.21 -2.33
CA LEU A 13 8.47 -16.88 -2.44
C LEU A 13 8.00 -16.93 -3.90
N LEU A 14 8.80 -16.37 -4.82
CA LEU A 14 8.49 -16.37 -6.25
C LEU A 14 8.56 -17.78 -6.83
N ASP A 15 9.56 -18.56 -6.43
CA ASP A 15 9.70 -19.98 -6.83
C ASP A 15 8.44 -20.78 -6.45
N LEU A 16 7.92 -20.58 -5.22
CA LEU A 16 6.68 -21.22 -4.77
C LEU A 16 5.44 -20.77 -5.56
N LEU A 17 5.38 -19.49 -5.96
CA LEU A 17 4.29 -18.98 -6.79
C LEU A 17 4.36 -19.58 -8.20
N GLU A 18 5.55 -19.68 -8.78
CA GLU A 18 5.76 -20.29 -10.10
C GLU A 18 5.37 -21.78 -10.13
N GLU A 19 5.71 -22.51 -9.05
CA GLU A 19 5.36 -23.94 -8.89
C GLU A 19 3.84 -24.18 -8.75
N ASP A 20 3.09 -23.27 -8.12
CA ASP A 20 1.63 -23.37 -7.95
C ASP A 20 0.87 -22.33 -8.78
N GLN A 21 0.52 -22.72 -10.00
CA GLN A 21 -0.22 -21.86 -10.93
C GLN A 21 -1.60 -21.42 -10.41
N ASN A 22 -2.26 -22.18 -9.53
CA ASN A 22 -3.53 -21.74 -8.96
C ASN A 22 -3.32 -20.60 -7.97
N LEU A 23 -2.25 -20.70 -7.17
CA LEU A 23 -1.85 -19.65 -6.25
C LEU A 23 -1.40 -18.40 -7.02
N LEU A 24 -0.55 -18.56 -8.04
CA LEU A 24 -0.08 -17.46 -8.89
C LEU A 24 -1.25 -16.66 -9.48
N ASN A 25 -2.22 -17.35 -10.08
CA ASN A 25 -3.41 -16.73 -10.69
C ASN A 25 -4.33 -16.03 -9.66
N SER A 26 -4.17 -16.33 -8.37
CA SER A 26 -4.93 -15.68 -7.29
C SER A 26 -4.23 -14.44 -6.74
N VAL A 27 -2.90 -14.32 -6.92
CA VAL A 27 -2.11 -13.16 -6.50
C VAL A 27 -2.28 -12.04 -7.53
N PHE A 28 -2.80 -10.90 -7.08
CA PHE A 28 -2.98 -9.73 -7.91
C PHE A 28 -1.72 -8.88 -7.99
N ASP A 29 -1.04 -8.72 -6.85
CA ASP A 29 0.20 -7.98 -6.72
C ASP A 29 0.98 -8.46 -5.49
N LEU A 30 2.29 -8.23 -5.52
CA LEU A 30 3.14 -8.25 -4.34
C LEU A 30 3.29 -6.83 -3.80
N TYR A 31 3.43 -6.68 -2.49
CA TYR A 31 3.63 -5.37 -1.89
C TYR A 31 4.76 -5.32 -0.86
N GLY A 32 5.50 -4.22 -0.86
CA GLY A 32 6.68 -4.03 -0.01
C GLY A 32 7.26 -2.61 -0.04
N THR A 33 8.21 -2.36 0.85
CA THR A 33 9.05 -1.15 0.88
C THR A 33 10.37 -1.47 1.59
N PHE A 34 11.27 -0.50 1.68
CA PHE A 34 12.50 -0.59 2.47
C PHE A 34 12.23 -0.87 3.95
N ASP A 35 13.23 -1.41 4.66
CA ASP A 35 13.18 -1.56 6.12
C ASP A 35 13.02 -0.19 6.81
N VAL A 36 13.71 0.83 6.28
CA VAL A 36 13.53 2.23 6.64
C VAL A 36 13.08 2.99 5.40
N SER A 37 11.80 3.34 5.33
CA SER A 37 11.21 4.06 4.20
C SER A 37 10.95 5.53 4.55
N PHE A 38 10.74 6.35 3.52
CA PHE A 38 10.46 7.78 3.64
C PHE A 38 9.30 8.10 4.61
N THR A 39 8.24 7.30 4.57
CA THR A 39 7.04 7.48 5.41
C THR A 39 6.92 6.45 6.53
N GLY A 40 7.86 5.53 6.68
CA GLY A 40 7.60 4.28 7.41
C GLY A 40 6.66 3.33 6.65
N SER A 41 6.57 2.09 7.14
CA SER A 41 5.90 0.98 6.47
C SER A 41 4.63 0.51 7.17
N GLY A 42 4.33 1.07 8.35
CA GLY A 42 3.32 0.53 9.27
C GLY A 42 3.78 -0.76 9.97
N ARG A 43 5.06 -1.13 9.82
CA ARG A 43 5.71 -2.26 10.50
C ARG A 43 6.97 -1.74 11.21
N PRO A 44 7.33 -2.31 12.38
CA PRO A 44 8.58 -1.97 13.03
C PRO A 44 9.79 -2.35 12.15
N PHE A 45 10.66 -1.39 11.83
CA PHE A 45 11.81 -1.59 10.92
C PHE A 45 12.72 -2.75 11.32
N PHE A 46 12.88 -3.02 12.62
CA PHE A 46 13.72 -4.10 13.14
C PHE A 46 13.16 -5.51 12.88
N LEU A 47 11.89 -5.63 12.47
CA LEU A 47 11.28 -6.87 12.02
C LEU A 47 11.35 -7.04 10.49
N MET A 48 11.80 -6.02 9.76
CA MET A 48 11.88 -6.03 8.30
C MET A 48 13.24 -6.53 7.84
N GLU A 49 13.25 -7.21 6.69
CA GLU A 49 14.49 -7.66 6.07
C GLU A 49 15.21 -6.48 5.42
N LYS A 50 16.48 -6.29 5.77
CA LYS A 50 17.30 -5.24 5.19
C LYS A 50 17.70 -5.64 3.78
N ARG A 51 17.41 -4.77 2.81
CA ARG A 51 17.75 -4.96 1.41
C ARG A 51 18.29 -3.68 0.83
N ASN A 52 19.29 -3.81 -0.02
CA ASN A 52 19.74 -2.68 -0.82
C ASN A 52 18.85 -2.51 -2.06
N LYS A 53 18.99 -1.34 -2.70
CA LYS A 53 18.20 -0.97 -3.87
C LYS A 53 18.26 -2.00 -5.01
N SER A 54 19.45 -2.56 -5.29
CA SER A 54 19.64 -3.54 -6.37
C SER A 54 18.99 -4.89 -6.07
N GLU A 55 18.94 -5.32 -4.82
CA GLU A 55 18.21 -6.55 -4.42
C GLU A 55 16.70 -6.40 -4.60
N ILE A 56 16.16 -5.21 -4.31
CA ILE A 56 14.75 -4.90 -4.52
C ILE A 56 14.42 -4.84 -6.01
N GLU A 57 15.29 -4.20 -6.81
CA GLU A 57 15.17 -4.16 -8.27
C GLU A 57 15.13 -5.55 -8.90
N ASP A 58 16.07 -6.42 -8.51
CA ASP A 58 16.09 -7.82 -8.99
C ASP A 58 14.81 -8.57 -8.62
N PHE A 59 14.30 -8.39 -7.39
CA PHE A 59 13.07 -9.05 -6.95
C PHE A 59 11.84 -8.59 -7.71
N ILE A 60 11.68 -7.27 -7.91
CA ILE A 60 10.53 -6.71 -8.63
C ILE A 60 10.55 -7.15 -10.09
N ASN A 61 11.72 -7.13 -10.74
CA ASN A 61 11.86 -7.62 -12.11
C ASN A 61 11.45 -9.09 -12.24
N LYS A 62 11.87 -9.95 -11.29
CA LYS A 62 11.43 -11.36 -11.27
C LYS A 62 9.94 -11.52 -11.02
N ALA A 63 9.33 -10.67 -10.20
CA ALA A 63 7.88 -10.67 -10.03
C ALA A 63 7.17 -10.32 -11.36
N HIS A 64 7.70 -9.33 -12.09
CA HIS A 64 7.19 -8.94 -13.40
C HIS A 64 7.38 -10.04 -14.46
N ASP A 65 8.49 -10.79 -14.43
CA ASP A 65 8.72 -11.95 -15.29
C ASP A 65 7.64 -13.04 -15.10
N LEU A 66 7.07 -13.14 -13.88
CA LEU A 66 5.94 -14.02 -13.55
C LEU A 66 4.57 -13.40 -13.89
N GLY A 67 4.53 -12.19 -14.45
CA GLY A 67 3.31 -11.45 -14.77
C GLY A 67 2.59 -10.88 -13.54
N LEU A 68 3.26 -10.80 -12.39
CA LEU A 68 2.73 -10.19 -11.17
C LEU A 68 2.99 -8.69 -11.18
N LYS A 69 2.06 -7.94 -10.60
CA LYS A 69 2.22 -6.51 -10.35
C LYS A 69 2.96 -6.25 -9.05
N PHE A 70 3.47 -5.05 -8.88
CA PHE A 70 4.07 -4.59 -7.63
C PHE A 70 3.36 -3.36 -7.05
N THR A 71 3.25 -3.35 -5.73
CA THR A 71 2.77 -2.21 -4.95
C THR A 71 3.85 -1.74 -3.98
N TRP A 72 4.28 -0.49 -4.12
CA TRP A 72 5.15 0.16 -3.16
C TRP A 72 4.36 0.75 -1.98
N LEU A 73 5.01 0.91 -0.82
CA LEU A 73 4.35 1.44 0.38
C LEU A 73 4.90 2.80 0.81
N TRP A 74 4.01 3.81 0.81
CA TRP A 74 4.12 5.08 1.55
C TRP A 74 3.11 5.09 2.71
N ASN A 75 3.31 4.17 3.64
CA ASN A 75 2.27 3.74 4.58
C ASN A 75 2.19 4.52 5.90
N GLY A 76 2.99 5.57 6.06
CA GLY A 76 3.06 6.35 7.31
C GLY A 76 1.77 7.03 7.68
N MET A 77 1.36 6.90 8.95
CA MET A 77 0.22 7.65 9.49
C MET A 77 0.56 9.14 9.64
N CYS A 78 1.79 9.48 10.04
CA CYS A 78 2.18 10.85 10.30
C CYS A 78 3.68 11.06 10.05
N LEU A 79 4.00 11.99 9.15
CA LEU A 79 5.38 12.46 8.93
C LEU A 79 5.69 13.77 9.69
N GLY A 80 4.71 14.33 10.40
CA GLY A 80 4.83 15.66 10.98
C GLY A 80 5.14 16.72 9.92
N TYR A 81 6.07 17.63 10.22
CA TYR A 81 6.42 18.73 9.32
C TYR A 81 7.37 18.34 8.18
N THR A 82 7.99 17.16 8.21
CA THR A 82 9.05 16.78 7.26
C THR A 82 8.52 16.67 5.83
N MET A 83 7.27 16.22 5.65
CA MET A 83 6.62 16.13 4.33
C MET A 83 6.46 17.48 3.60
N PHE A 84 6.57 18.61 4.31
CA PHE A 84 6.54 19.96 3.72
C PHE A 84 7.94 20.54 3.45
N ASN A 85 8.99 19.84 3.87
CA ASN A 85 10.37 20.25 3.61
C ASN A 85 10.73 19.97 2.14
N SER A 86 11.34 20.94 1.47
CA SER A 86 11.68 20.83 0.04
C SER A 86 12.73 19.75 -0.27
N GLU A 87 13.68 19.50 0.64
CA GLU A 87 14.66 18.43 0.48
C GLU A 87 13.99 17.06 0.58
N GLU A 88 13.06 16.90 1.53
CA GLU A 88 12.28 15.67 1.70
C GLU A 88 11.34 15.43 0.51
N GLN A 89 10.68 16.47 0.00
CA GLN A 89 9.89 16.37 -1.24
C GLN A 89 10.76 15.99 -2.44
N THR A 90 11.99 16.51 -2.51
CA THR A 90 12.93 16.12 -3.57
C THR A 90 13.32 14.65 -3.47
N LYS A 91 13.49 14.10 -2.26
CA LYS A 91 13.73 12.67 -2.05
C LYS A 91 12.51 11.84 -2.45
N ALA A 92 11.32 12.26 -2.05
CA ALA A 92 10.07 11.59 -2.41
C ALA A 92 9.87 11.55 -3.94
N LEU A 93 10.15 12.64 -4.66
CA LEU A 93 10.10 12.67 -6.12
C LEU A 93 11.09 11.69 -6.75
N LYS A 94 12.34 11.66 -6.28
CA LYS A 94 13.33 10.69 -6.78
C LYS A 94 12.93 9.25 -6.53
N GLU A 95 12.21 8.98 -5.44
CA GLU A 95 11.66 7.66 -5.17
C GLU A 95 10.54 7.34 -6.16
N LEU A 96 9.61 8.26 -6.43
CA LEU A 96 8.57 8.07 -7.45
C LEU A 96 9.15 7.90 -8.87
N ASP A 97 10.16 8.70 -9.25
CA ASP A 97 10.89 8.54 -10.52
C ASP A 97 11.45 7.12 -10.65
N TRP A 98 12.06 6.62 -9.58
CA TRP A 98 12.61 5.27 -9.54
C TRP A 98 11.53 4.18 -9.61
N LEU A 99 10.38 4.37 -8.97
CA LEU A 99 9.26 3.42 -9.04
C LEU A 99 8.67 3.37 -10.47
N ASP A 100 8.57 4.53 -11.13
CA ASP A 100 8.16 4.61 -12.53
C ASP A 100 9.17 3.90 -13.46
N ASP A 101 10.49 4.08 -13.24
CA ASP A 101 11.55 3.39 -14.00
C ASP A 101 11.47 1.86 -13.84
N MET A 102 10.89 1.38 -12.74
CA MET A 102 10.69 -0.03 -12.44
C MET A 102 9.32 -0.58 -12.87
N ASP A 103 8.48 0.24 -13.50
CA ASP A 103 7.11 -0.12 -13.88
C ASP A 103 6.22 -0.57 -12.69
N VAL A 104 6.46 -0.03 -11.49
CA VAL A 104 5.61 -0.32 -10.31
C VAL A 104 4.20 0.25 -10.55
N GLU A 105 3.17 -0.58 -10.40
CA GLU A 105 1.81 -0.18 -10.79
C GLU A 105 1.06 0.60 -9.71
N TYR A 106 1.36 0.33 -8.44
CA TYR A 106 0.59 0.87 -7.33
C TYR A 106 1.47 1.47 -6.23
N LEU A 107 0.97 2.53 -5.61
CA LEU A 107 1.49 3.10 -4.38
C LEU A 107 0.42 3.04 -3.30
N THR A 108 0.68 2.29 -2.23
CA THR A 108 -0.17 2.31 -1.04
C THR A 108 0.15 3.51 -0.19
N ILE A 109 -0.86 4.29 0.17
CA ILE A 109 -0.67 5.58 0.82
C ILE A 109 -1.69 5.82 1.93
N ALA A 110 -1.22 6.31 3.07
CA ALA A 110 -2.08 6.60 4.21
C ALA A 110 -2.48 8.09 4.31
N ASP A 111 -1.62 8.98 3.81
CA ASP A 111 -1.77 10.43 3.93
C ASP A 111 -2.40 11.08 2.67
N PRO A 112 -3.51 11.83 2.77
CA PRO A 112 -4.17 12.47 1.62
C PRO A 112 -3.32 13.51 0.88
N TYR A 113 -2.41 14.21 1.57
CA TYR A 113 -1.52 15.18 0.95
C TYR A 113 -0.48 14.45 0.09
N LEU A 114 0.14 13.39 0.61
CA LEU A 114 1.08 12.60 -0.17
C LEU A 114 0.39 11.90 -1.35
N ALA A 115 -0.87 11.49 -1.21
CA ALA A 115 -1.66 10.94 -2.31
C ALA A 115 -1.82 11.96 -3.46
N LYS A 116 -2.19 13.19 -3.13
CA LYS A 116 -2.27 14.29 -4.11
C LYS A 116 -0.91 14.62 -4.70
N PHE A 117 0.15 14.61 -3.89
CA PHE A 117 1.52 14.81 -4.33
C PHE A 117 1.92 13.76 -5.38
N ALA A 118 1.77 12.48 -5.07
CA ALA A 118 2.09 11.38 -5.99
C ALA A 118 1.27 11.47 -7.29
N LYS A 119 -0.05 11.69 -7.23
CA LYS A 119 -0.88 11.86 -8.44
C LYS A 119 -0.51 13.08 -9.28
N THR A 120 -0.02 14.16 -8.65
CA THR A 120 0.38 15.38 -9.37
C THR A 120 1.65 15.16 -10.19
N TYR A 121 2.65 14.48 -9.61
CA TYR A 121 3.96 14.31 -10.23
C TYR A 121 4.07 13.02 -11.05
N HIS A 122 3.38 11.94 -10.64
CA HIS A 122 3.40 10.62 -11.26
C HIS A 122 1.97 10.07 -11.46
N PRO A 123 1.17 10.66 -12.36
CA PRO A 123 -0.24 10.30 -12.55
C PRO A 123 -0.47 8.87 -13.10
N LYS A 124 0.57 8.23 -13.64
CA LYS A 124 0.53 6.84 -14.12
C LYS A 124 0.50 5.83 -12.96
N LEU A 125 1.13 6.18 -11.85
CA LEU A 125 1.18 5.35 -10.64
C LEU A 125 -0.20 5.37 -9.98
N LYS A 126 -0.85 4.21 -9.92
CA LYS A 126 -2.18 4.08 -9.30
C LYS A 126 -2.05 4.10 -7.80
N LEU A 127 -3.08 4.57 -7.11
CA LEU A 127 -3.04 4.66 -5.65
C LEU A 127 -3.91 3.59 -5.01
N LYS A 128 -3.36 2.93 -3.98
CA LYS A 128 -4.14 2.17 -3.01
C LYS A 128 -4.19 2.98 -1.71
N VAL A 129 -5.37 3.18 -1.13
CA VAL A 129 -5.47 3.82 0.18
C VAL A 129 -5.22 2.78 1.25
N SER A 130 -4.27 3.05 2.14
CA SER A 130 -3.93 2.16 3.23
C SER A 130 -5.07 1.95 4.21
N VAL A 131 -5.12 0.76 4.82
CA VAL A 131 -5.94 0.47 6.01
C VAL A 131 -5.67 1.48 7.14
N ILE A 132 -4.46 2.05 7.20
CA ILE A 132 -4.02 3.04 8.20
C ILE A 132 -4.79 4.35 8.08
N SER A 133 -5.34 4.66 6.90
CA SER A 133 -6.21 5.82 6.70
C SER A 133 -7.58 5.68 7.38
N GLU A 134 -7.89 4.51 7.95
CA GLU A 134 -9.11 4.22 8.73
C GLU A 134 -10.40 4.62 8.00
N ILE A 135 -10.55 4.17 6.74
CA ILE A 135 -11.79 4.35 5.99
C ILE A 135 -12.89 3.51 6.63
N ASN A 136 -13.66 4.15 7.51
CA ASN A 136 -14.69 3.52 8.33
C ASN A 136 -16.10 4.12 8.13
N SER A 137 -16.32 4.86 7.04
CA SER A 137 -17.61 5.45 6.69
C SER A 137 -17.71 5.71 5.18
N LEU A 138 -18.95 5.77 4.66
CA LEU A 138 -19.21 6.11 3.26
C LEU A 138 -18.60 7.47 2.88
N SER A 139 -18.77 8.49 3.72
CA SER A 139 -18.25 9.83 3.43
C SER A 139 -16.72 9.87 3.32
N ARG A 140 -15.99 9.04 4.10
CA ARG A 140 -14.54 8.91 3.95
C ARG A 140 -14.18 8.18 2.66
N ALA A 141 -14.90 7.10 2.32
CA ALA A 141 -14.66 6.35 1.09
C ALA A 141 -14.81 7.23 -0.15
N LEU A 142 -15.90 8.01 -0.25
CA LEU A 142 -16.15 8.93 -1.37
C LEU A 142 -15.06 10.00 -1.50
N LYS A 143 -14.68 10.64 -0.39
CA LYS A 143 -13.59 11.64 -0.38
C LYS A 143 -12.24 11.06 -0.80
N TRP A 144 -11.95 9.82 -0.41
CA TRP A 144 -10.74 9.15 -0.84
C TRP A 144 -10.78 8.77 -2.32
N GLN A 145 -11.93 8.30 -2.84
CA GLN A 145 -12.10 8.05 -4.27
C GLN A 145 -11.84 9.32 -5.10
N GLU A 146 -12.32 10.49 -4.66
CA GLU A 146 -12.05 11.77 -5.33
C GLU A 146 -10.54 12.08 -5.45
N ILE A 147 -9.71 11.59 -4.51
CA ILE A 147 -8.27 11.81 -4.50
C ILE A 147 -7.54 10.78 -5.37
N ILE A 148 -7.89 9.50 -5.24
CA ILE A 148 -7.16 8.42 -5.91
C ILE A 148 -7.65 8.14 -7.33
N GLY A 149 -8.86 8.58 -7.68
CA GLY A 149 -9.52 8.28 -8.94
C GLY A 149 -10.19 6.90 -8.99
N ASP A 150 -11.01 6.68 -10.00
CA ASP A 150 -11.77 5.44 -10.18
C ASP A 150 -10.85 4.23 -10.52
N ASP A 151 -9.59 4.48 -10.91
CA ASP A 151 -8.57 3.46 -11.16
C ASP A 151 -7.77 3.05 -9.92
N GLY A 152 -8.03 3.70 -8.78
CA GLY A 152 -7.43 3.39 -7.48
C GLY A 152 -8.10 2.24 -6.74
N VAL A 153 -7.60 1.97 -5.53
CA VAL A 153 -8.12 0.95 -4.62
C VAL A 153 -8.34 1.53 -3.22
N LEU A 154 -9.45 1.23 -2.58
CA LEU A 154 -9.70 1.57 -1.18
C LEU A 154 -9.50 0.35 -0.29
N THR A 155 -8.46 0.32 0.55
CA THR A 155 -8.33 -0.68 1.61
C THR A 155 -9.11 -0.20 2.83
N LEU A 156 -10.24 -0.85 3.12
CA LEU A 156 -11.15 -0.42 4.18
C LEU A 156 -10.59 -0.71 5.58
N SER A 157 -11.00 0.10 6.56
CA SER A 157 -10.67 -0.12 7.97
C SER A 157 -11.10 -1.52 8.40
N ILE A 158 -10.22 -2.24 9.09
CA ILE A 158 -10.56 -3.55 9.63
C ILE A 158 -11.69 -3.50 10.66
N MET A 159 -11.84 -2.38 11.36
CA MET A 159 -12.94 -2.14 12.30
C MET A 159 -14.32 -2.23 11.60
N LEU A 160 -14.35 -1.90 10.31
CA LEU A 160 -15.56 -1.92 9.47
C LEU A 160 -15.80 -3.26 8.77
N THR A 161 -14.81 -4.13 8.64
CA THR A 161 -14.90 -5.37 7.82
C THR A 161 -15.99 -6.36 8.27
N ARG A 162 -16.52 -6.21 9.49
CA ARG A 162 -17.62 -7.04 10.03
C ARG A 162 -19.00 -6.37 9.93
N ASN A 163 -19.08 -5.12 9.47
CA ASN A 163 -20.32 -4.39 9.27
C ASN A 163 -20.81 -4.55 7.82
N PHE A 164 -21.45 -5.68 7.52
CA PHE A 164 -21.93 -6.01 6.18
C PHE A 164 -22.92 -4.98 5.58
N PRO A 165 -23.87 -4.39 6.34
CA PRO A 165 -24.72 -3.32 5.80
C PRO A 165 -23.93 -2.15 5.24
N LEU A 166 -22.96 -1.63 6.03
CA LEU A 166 -22.14 -0.50 5.60
C LEU A 166 -21.15 -0.89 4.47
N LEU A 167 -20.61 -2.11 4.49
CA LEU A 167 -19.79 -2.62 3.37
C LEU A 167 -20.57 -2.60 2.06
N LYS A 168 -21.82 -3.09 2.07
CA LYS A 168 -22.69 -3.08 0.88
C LYS A 168 -22.95 -1.67 0.39
N GLU A 169 -23.22 -0.75 1.32
CA GLU A 169 -23.44 0.66 1.01
C GLU A 169 -22.21 1.28 0.32
N ILE A 170 -21.01 1.08 0.87
CA ILE A 170 -19.75 1.57 0.29
C ILE A 170 -19.53 0.97 -1.10
N VAL A 171 -19.57 -0.36 -1.23
CA VAL A 171 -19.39 -1.08 -2.51
C VAL A 171 -20.35 -0.59 -3.58
N SER A 172 -21.59 -0.27 -3.23
CA SER A 172 -22.57 0.24 -4.18
C SER A 172 -22.41 1.72 -4.57
N SER A 173 -21.61 2.48 -3.81
CA SER A 173 -21.51 3.94 -3.94
C SER A 173 -20.19 4.41 -4.52
N VAL A 174 -19.12 3.61 -4.44
CA VAL A 174 -17.81 3.93 -4.99
C VAL A 174 -17.59 3.23 -6.34
N ASN A 175 -16.81 3.83 -7.22
CA ASN A 175 -16.48 3.27 -8.54
C ASN A 175 -15.11 2.55 -8.56
N CYS A 176 -14.23 2.86 -7.60
CA CYS A 176 -12.91 2.26 -7.47
C CYS A 176 -12.98 0.86 -6.86
N ASP A 177 -11.90 0.09 -7.03
CA ASP A 177 -11.76 -1.22 -6.41
C ASP A 177 -11.73 -1.11 -4.87
N ILE A 178 -12.24 -2.14 -4.19
CA ILE A 178 -12.23 -2.24 -2.73
C ILE A 178 -11.39 -3.44 -2.32
N GLU A 179 -10.53 -3.23 -1.32
CA GLU A 179 -9.70 -4.24 -0.67
C GLU A 179 -10.03 -4.32 0.82
N VAL A 180 -9.88 -5.51 1.40
CA VAL A 180 -10.01 -5.75 2.85
C VAL A 180 -8.78 -6.48 3.36
N LEU A 181 -8.22 -6.01 4.48
CA LEU A 181 -7.10 -6.67 5.14
C LEU A 181 -7.61 -7.88 5.93
N THR A 182 -7.10 -9.07 5.63
CA THR A 182 -7.59 -10.34 6.21
C THR A 182 -6.71 -10.90 7.34
N ASN A 183 -5.47 -10.42 7.47
CA ASN A 183 -4.44 -10.97 8.36
C ASN A 183 -3.92 -9.96 9.39
N ASP A 184 -4.79 -9.08 9.90
CA ASP A 184 -4.38 -8.12 10.93
C ASP A 184 -4.15 -8.81 12.27
N CYS A 185 -3.06 -8.44 12.94
CA CYS A 185 -2.70 -8.93 14.26
C CYS A 185 -3.31 -8.08 15.40
N CYS A 186 -3.96 -6.97 15.07
CA CYS A 186 -4.50 -6.05 16.07
C CYS A 186 -5.76 -6.60 16.76
N LEU A 187 -5.98 -6.14 18.00
CA LEU A 187 -7.26 -6.33 18.68
C LEU A 187 -8.34 -5.48 18.00
N ASN A 188 -9.55 -6.05 17.90
CA ASN A 188 -10.71 -5.33 17.40
C ASN A 188 -11.05 -4.14 18.31
N GLU A 189 -11.33 -2.97 17.73
CA GLU A 189 -11.64 -1.72 18.43
C GLU A 189 -10.56 -1.29 19.45
N CYS A 190 -9.29 -1.60 19.17
CA CYS A 190 -8.19 -1.25 20.07
C CYS A 190 -7.95 0.27 20.11
N PRO A 191 -8.03 0.93 21.28
CA PRO A 191 -7.79 2.37 21.38
C PRO A 191 -6.32 2.75 21.12
N PHE A 192 -5.39 1.80 21.21
CA PHE A 192 -3.96 2.03 21.01
C PHE A 192 -3.53 1.99 19.53
N ARG A 193 -4.42 1.61 18.61
CA ARG A 193 -4.09 1.37 17.19
C ARG A 193 -3.42 2.57 16.52
N PHE A 194 -3.96 3.77 16.73
CA PHE A 194 -3.41 5.00 16.16
C PHE A 194 -1.99 5.30 16.67
N PHE A 195 -1.73 5.01 17.95
CA PHE A 195 -0.40 5.20 18.53
C PHE A 195 0.59 4.21 17.90
N HIS A 196 0.23 2.93 17.77
CA HIS A 196 1.11 1.94 17.15
C HIS A 196 1.48 2.29 15.71
N TYR A 197 0.54 2.81 14.92
CA TYR A 197 0.85 3.23 13.55
C TYR A 197 1.75 4.47 13.50
N ASN A 198 1.57 5.42 14.41
CA ASN A 198 2.49 6.56 14.52
C ASN A 198 3.92 6.12 14.89
N GLU A 199 4.08 5.14 15.78
CA GLU A 199 5.41 4.61 16.14
C GLU A 199 6.08 3.80 15.01
N CYS A 200 5.31 3.39 14.00
CA CYS A 200 5.80 2.68 12.81
C CYS A 200 5.78 3.56 11.54
N SER A 201 5.59 4.88 11.71
CA SER A 201 5.72 5.90 10.66
C SER A 201 7.13 6.46 10.60
#